data_AF-A0A3N4UY31-F1
#
_entry.id   AF-A0A3N4UY31-F1
#
_cell.length_a   1.000
_cell.length_b   1.000
_cell.length_c   1.000
_cell.angle_alpha   90.00
_cell.angle_beta   90.00
_cell.angle_gamma   90.00
#
_symmetry.space_group_name_H-M   'P 1'
#
loop_
_entity.id
_entity.type
_entity.pdbx_description
1 polymer ?
#
loop_
_entity_poly.entity_id
_entity_poly.type
_entity_poly.pdbx_seq_one_letter_code
_entity_poly.pdbx_strand_id
1 'polypeptide(L)'
;MAWRVLRTLYSHPKDDAFLGFYDVITQPDAELYTFDLDWTLHLRSAYEVGREQGMLDQTAVAELAEIDAFWRAHPQAFDAAFGDLIPRIDPARELAGWVEDETGAPMPIPASHWWWRLSKDW
;
A
#
# COMPACT_ATOMS: atom_id res chain seq x y z
N MET A 1 -0.98 20.89 -7.23
CA MET A 1 -0.04 20.64 -6.13
C MET A 1 0.64 19.33 -6.44
N ALA A 2 1.97 19.31 -6.57
CA ALA A 2 2.71 18.09 -6.86
C ALA A 2 3.10 17.43 -5.54
N TRP A 3 2.69 16.18 -5.33
CA TRP A 3 3.06 15.41 -4.15
C TRP A 3 4.44 14.79 -4.37
N ARG A 4 5.28 14.77 -3.35
CA ARG A 4 6.62 14.18 -3.38
C ARG A 4 6.58 12.85 -2.65
N VAL A 5 6.94 11.79 -3.35
CA VAL A 5 7.16 10.49 -2.72
C VAL A 5 8.54 10.49 -2.06
N LEU A 6 8.57 10.30 -0.75
CA LEU A 6 9.80 10.35 0.06
C LEU A 6 10.49 8.99 0.19
N ARG A 7 9.84 7.93 -0.29
CA ARG A 7 10.39 6.57 -0.32
C ARG A 7 10.90 6.22 -1.72
N THR A 8 11.94 5.42 -1.76
CA THR A 8 12.34 4.76 -3.01
C THR A 8 11.22 3.82 -3.46
N LEU A 9 10.74 4.00 -4.69
CA LEU A 9 9.82 3.07 -5.35
C LEU A 9 10.66 2.14 -6.23
N TYR A 10 10.45 0.83 -6.08
CA TYR A 10 11.19 -0.18 -6.82
C TYR A 10 10.44 -0.58 -8.10
N SER A 11 11.20 -1.03 -9.11
CA SER A 11 10.66 -1.67 -10.32
C SER A 11 9.94 -2.98 -10.04
N HIS A 12 10.22 -3.61 -8.90
CA HIS A 12 9.61 -4.84 -8.43
C HIS A 12 9.03 -4.64 -7.02
N PRO A 13 7.82 -4.07 -6.89
CA PRO A 13 7.14 -3.92 -5.60
C PRO A 13 7.01 -5.22 -4.80
N LYS A 14 6.99 -6.38 -5.46
CA LYS A 14 6.98 -7.69 -4.79
C LYS A 14 8.31 -8.07 -4.12
N ASP A 15 9.39 -7.35 -4.41
CA ASP A 15 10.66 -7.54 -3.72
C ASP A 15 10.83 -6.53 -2.55
N ASP A 16 9.86 -5.61 -2.36
CA ASP A 16 9.89 -4.62 -1.29
C ASP A 16 9.58 -5.27 0.06
N ALA A 17 10.25 -4.86 1.14
CA ALA A 17 10.04 -5.41 2.47
C ALA A 17 8.58 -5.31 2.98
N PHE A 18 7.79 -4.33 2.52
CA PHE A 18 6.40 -4.16 2.96
C PHE A 18 5.35 -4.54 1.91
N LEU A 19 5.72 -4.80 0.65
CA LEU A 19 4.80 -5.29 -0.39
C LEU A 19 5.16 -6.67 -0.92
N GLY A 20 6.32 -7.19 -0.55
CA GLY A 20 6.89 -8.48 -0.89
C GLY A 20 6.55 -9.61 0.08
N PHE A 21 5.43 -9.48 0.81
CA PHE A 21 4.84 -10.58 1.58
C PHE A 21 4.21 -11.68 0.68
N TYR A 22 4.57 -11.71 -0.60
CA TYR A 22 3.99 -12.56 -1.64
C TYR A 22 4.88 -13.75 -1.98
N ASP A 23 4.85 -14.78 -1.13
CA ASP A 23 4.96 -16.15 -1.64
C ASP A 23 3.76 -17.02 -1.21
N VAL A 24 2.55 -16.49 -1.40
CA VAL A 24 1.30 -17.25 -1.24
C VAL A 24 0.87 -17.97 -2.53
N ILE A 25 1.57 -17.74 -3.66
CA ILE A 25 1.35 -18.50 -4.91
C ILE A 25 1.95 -19.91 -4.79
N THR A 26 3.07 -20.07 -4.08
CA THR A 26 3.69 -21.39 -3.87
C THR A 26 3.55 -21.93 -2.44
N GLN A 27 3.23 -21.08 -1.46
CA GLN A 27 3.12 -21.47 -0.05
C GLN A 27 1.80 -20.99 0.60
N PRO A 28 0.65 -21.59 0.23
CA PRO A 28 -0.67 -21.19 0.73
C PRO A 28 -0.85 -21.39 2.25
N ASP A 29 0.00 -22.21 2.89
CA ASP A 29 -0.04 -22.52 4.32
C ASP A 29 1.08 -21.83 5.11
N ALA A 30 1.82 -20.89 4.49
CA ALA A 30 2.90 -20.23 5.18
C ALA A 30 2.34 -19.31 6.27
N GLU A 31 2.65 -19.61 7.53
CA GLU A 31 2.45 -18.75 8.71
C GLU A 31 3.31 -17.46 8.64
N LEU A 32 3.52 -16.89 7.46
CA LEU A 32 4.31 -15.68 7.21
C LEU A 32 3.61 -14.39 7.69
N TYR A 33 2.49 -14.50 8.41
CA TYR A 33 1.87 -13.40 9.16
C TYR A 33 2.77 -12.81 10.26
N THR A 34 4.04 -13.19 10.35
CA THR A 34 5.07 -12.53 11.17
C THR A 34 5.69 -11.30 10.49
N PHE A 35 5.30 -10.97 9.24
CA PHE A 35 5.69 -9.70 8.65
C PHE A 35 5.02 -8.52 9.36
N ASP A 36 5.84 -7.55 9.73
CA ASP A 36 5.41 -6.23 10.15
C ASP A 36 4.73 -5.53 8.96
N LEU A 37 3.40 -5.63 8.92
CA LEU A 37 2.58 -5.00 7.90
C LEU A 37 2.26 -3.54 8.24
N ASP A 38 2.81 -2.99 9.33
CA ASP A 38 2.43 -1.69 9.89
C ASP A 38 2.54 -0.56 8.85
N TRP A 39 3.49 -0.70 7.92
CA TRP A 39 3.77 0.31 6.89
C TRP A 39 3.29 -0.06 5.48
N THR A 40 2.61 -1.19 5.33
CA THR A 40 2.14 -1.67 4.02
C THR A 40 1.17 -0.70 3.37
N LEU A 41 0.20 -0.18 4.14
CA LEU A 41 -0.80 0.77 3.65
C LEU A 41 -0.15 2.07 3.16
N HIS A 42 0.84 2.55 3.91
CA HIS A 42 1.62 3.74 3.56
C HIS A 42 2.45 3.55 2.30
N LEU A 43 3.17 2.42 2.21
CA LEU A 43 3.96 2.09 1.04
C LEU A 43 3.06 1.95 -0.20
N ARG A 44 1.92 1.25 -0.08
CA ARG A 44 0.97 1.12 -1.18
C ARG A 44 0.45 2.48 -1.66
N SER A 45 0.16 3.40 -0.75
CA SER A 45 -0.20 4.79 -1.10
C SER A 45 0.93 5.52 -1.83
N ALA A 46 2.17 5.36 -1.39
CA ALA A 46 3.33 5.96 -2.04
C ALA A 46 3.49 5.45 -3.49
N TYR A 47 3.30 4.14 -3.70
CA TYR A 47 3.27 3.55 -5.05
C TYR A 47 2.10 4.06 -5.89
N GLU A 48 0.90 4.25 -5.31
CA GLU A 48 -0.24 4.79 -6.05
C GLU A 48 0.03 6.21 -6.56
N VAL A 49 0.61 7.05 -5.71
CA VAL A 49 1.01 8.41 -6.08
C VAL A 49 2.11 8.37 -7.15
N GLY A 50 3.11 7.50 -7.00
CA GLY A 50 4.15 7.30 -8.01
C GLY A 50 3.57 6.85 -9.36
N ARG A 51 2.56 5.98 -9.35
CA ARG A 51 1.82 5.53 -10.54
C ARG A 51 1.11 6.70 -11.22
N GLU A 52 0.38 7.51 -10.46
CA GLU A 52 -0.35 8.68 -10.97
C GLU A 52 0.59 9.74 -11.57
N GLN A 53 1.80 9.86 -11.05
CA GLN A 53 2.82 10.79 -11.54
C GLN A 53 3.69 10.23 -12.68
N GLY A 54 3.48 8.98 -13.09
CA GLY A 54 4.26 8.34 -14.15
C GLY A 54 5.70 8.01 -13.73
N MET A 55 5.96 7.84 -12.43
CA MET A 55 7.28 7.49 -11.88
C MET A 55 7.59 5.99 -11.95
N LEU A 56 6.55 5.16 -12.16
CA LEU A 56 6.67 3.70 -12.20
C LEU A 56 6.84 3.19 -13.62
N ASP A 57 7.66 2.17 -13.77
CA ASP A 57 7.72 1.38 -15.00
C ASP A 57 6.52 0.42 -15.13
N GLN A 58 6.37 -0.20 -16.29
CA GLN A 58 5.26 -1.12 -16.55
C GLN A 58 5.28 -2.36 -15.67
N THR A 59 6.45 -2.81 -15.23
CA THR A 59 6.61 -3.97 -14.36
C THR A 59 6.04 -3.68 -12.98
N ALA A 60 6.43 -2.56 -12.38
CA ALA A 60 5.90 -2.13 -11.09
C ALA A 60 4.38 -1.93 -11.14
N VAL A 61 3.86 -1.33 -12.22
CA VAL A 61 2.41 -1.16 -12.41
C VAL A 61 1.68 -2.51 -12.50
N ALA A 62 2.24 -3.48 -13.24
CA ALA A 62 1.66 -4.81 -13.35
C ALA A 62 1.67 -5.55 -12.01
N GLU A 63 2.79 -5.50 -11.27
CA GLU A 63 2.89 -6.13 -9.96
C GLU A 63 1.93 -5.51 -8.94
N LEU A 64 1.77 -4.18 -8.93
CA LEU A 64 0.75 -3.52 -8.08
C LEU A 64 -0.67 -3.98 -8.41
N ALA A 65 -0.99 -4.18 -9.68
CA ALA A 65 -2.30 -4.68 -10.09
C ALA A 65 -2.54 -6.13 -9.61
N GLU A 66 -1.50 -6.97 -9.62
CA GLU A 66 -1.58 -8.34 -9.09
C GLU A 66 -1.78 -8.35 -7.56
N ILE A 67 -1.06 -7.49 -6.84
CA ILE A 67 -1.21 -7.31 -5.39
C ILE A 67 -2.64 -6.83 -5.07
N ASP A 68 -3.13 -5.83 -5.81
CA ASP A 68 -4.50 -5.32 -5.65
C ASP A 68 -5.54 -6.41 -5.92
N ALA A 69 -5.36 -7.19 -6.99
CA ALA A 69 -6.27 -8.28 -7.36
C ALA A 69 -6.31 -9.37 -6.29
N PHE A 70 -5.18 -9.72 -5.69
CA PHE A 70 -5.12 -10.68 -4.60
C PHE A 70 -5.96 -10.23 -3.40
N TRP A 71 -5.74 -9.00 -2.91
CA TRP A 71 -6.48 -8.53 -1.74
C TRP A 71 -7.98 -8.40 -2.02
N ARG A 72 -8.34 -7.95 -3.24
CA ARG A 72 -9.74 -7.92 -3.67
C ARG A 72 -10.39 -9.30 -3.73
N ALA A 73 -9.62 -10.34 -4.05
CA ALA A 73 -10.10 -11.73 -4.03
C ALA A 73 -10.16 -12.34 -2.62
N HIS A 74 -9.45 -11.76 -1.64
CA HIS A 74 -9.36 -12.27 -0.26
C HIS A 74 -9.76 -11.20 0.78
N PRO A 75 -11.01 -10.69 0.74
CA PRO A 75 -11.46 -9.60 1.63
C PRO A 75 -11.37 -9.93 3.12
N GLN A 76 -11.61 -11.18 3.50
CA GLN A 76 -11.49 -11.60 4.90
C GLN A 76 -10.05 -11.57 5.40
N ALA A 77 -9.07 -11.95 4.55
CA ALA A 77 -7.66 -11.87 4.89
C ALA A 77 -7.19 -10.42 4.98
N PHE A 78 -7.69 -9.56 4.09
CA PHE A 78 -7.42 -8.12 4.14
C PHE A 78 -7.91 -7.51 5.45
N ASP A 79 -9.16 -7.78 5.82
CA ASP A 79 -9.75 -7.26 7.05
C ASP A 79 -9.05 -7.83 8.29
N ALA A 80 -8.58 -9.08 8.26
CA ALA A 80 -7.78 -9.64 9.34
C ALA A 80 -6.39 -8.96 9.46
N ALA A 81 -5.77 -8.61 8.33
CA ALA A 81 -4.45 -7.98 8.31
C ALA A 81 -4.47 -6.50 8.72
N PHE A 82 -5.48 -5.74 8.28
CA PHE A 82 -5.51 -4.28 8.43
C PHE A 82 -6.67 -3.76 9.29
N GLY A 83 -7.55 -4.66 9.75
CA GLY A 83 -8.79 -4.30 10.45
C GLY A 83 -8.60 -3.62 11.80
N ASP A 84 -7.47 -3.86 12.47
CA ASP A 84 -7.10 -3.16 13.70
C ASP A 84 -6.42 -1.80 13.44
N LEU A 85 -5.72 -1.67 12.31
CA LEU A 85 -4.99 -0.46 11.93
C LEU A 85 -5.94 0.59 11.38
N ILE A 86 -6.72 0.25 10.34
CA ILE A 86 -7.58 1.19 9.59
C ILE A 86 -8.52 2.04 10.49
N PRO A 87 -9.16 1.51 11.55
CA PRO A 87 -10.02 2.31 12.41
C PRO A 87 -9.29 3.32 13.31
N ARG A 88 -7.96 3.17 13.49
CA ARG A 88 -7.16 3.97 14.43
C ARG A 88 -6.38 5.11 13.76
N ILE A 89 -6.38 5.14 12.43
CA ILE A 89 -5.56 6.08 11.68
C ILE A 89 -6.09 7.52 11.72
N ASP A 90 -5.19 8.48 11.54
CA ASP A 90 -5.54 9.87 11.24
C ASP A 90 -5.40 10.11 9.73
N PRO A 91 -6.49 10.18 8.95
CA PRO A 91 -6.42 10.32 7.50
C PRO A 91 -5.69 11.56 7.01
N ALA A 92 -5.53 12.58 7.86
CA ALA A 92 -4.80 13.79 7.52
C ALA A 92 -3.28 13.68 7.75
N ARG A 93 -2.81 12.64 8.44
CA ARG A 93 -1.41 12.55 8.91
C ARG A 93 -0.70 11.24 8.59
N GLU A 94 -1.41 10.17 8.27
CA GLU A 94 -0.77 8.85 8.07
C GLU A 94 0.39 8.91 7.07
N LEU A 95 0.26 9.62 5.97
CA LEU A 95 1.30 9.65 4.93
C LEU A 95 2.48 10.58 5.24
N ALA A 96 2.61 11.12 6.46
CA ALA A 96 3.78 11.87 6.89
C ALA A 96 5.05 11.00 6.80
N GLY A 97 6.11 11.54 6.19
CA GLY A 97 7.33 10.79 5.89
C GLY A 97 7.22 9.81 4.70
N TRP A 98 6.07 9.72 4.05
CA TRP A 98 5.84 8.86 2.87
C TRP A 98 5.53 9.67 1.63
N VAL A 99 4.55 10.57 1.73
CA VAL A 99 4.11 11.44 0.65
C VAL A 99 3.81 12.82 1.23
N GLU A 100 4.58 13.82 0.81
CA GLU A 100 4.49 15.19 1.32
C GLU A 100 4.46 16.22 0.19
N ASP A 101 3.95 17.41 0.45
CA ASP A 101 4.07 18.53 -0.48
C ASP A 101 5.46 19.21 -0.39
N GLU A 102 5.62 20.31 -1.13
CA GLU A 102 6.86 21.10 -1.13
C GLU A 102 7.15 21.80 0.21
N THR A 103 6.15 21.96 1.07
CA THR A 103 6.26 22.56 2.40
C THR A 103 6.52 21.53 3.51
N GLY A 104 6.50 20.24 3.17
CA GLY A 104 6.62 19.13 4.13
C GLY A 104 5.29 18.76 4.80
N ALA A 105 4.15 19.24 4.30
CA ALA A 105 2.85 18.81 4.80
C ALA A 105 2.48 17.44 4.21
N PRO A 106 2.00 16.48 5.03
CA PRO A 106 1.62 15.17 4.54
C PRO A 106 0.43 15.25 3.59
N MET A 107 0.43 14.38 2.58
CA MET A 107 -0.74 14.17 1.74
C MET A 107 -1.86 13.55 2.59
N PRO A 108 -3.08 14.14 2.63
CA PRO A 108 -4.21 13.45 3.22
C PRO A 108 -4.53 12.19 2.40
N ILE A 109 -4.95 11.11 3.04
CA ILE A 109 -5.30 9.87 2.34
C ILE A 109 -6.40 10.15 1.32
N PRO A 110 -6.16 9.96 0.01
CA PRO A 110 -7.16 10.19 -1.01
C PRO A 110 -8.30 9.17 -0.90
N ALA A 111 -9.54 9.60 -1.14
CA ALA A 111 -10.71 8.70 -1.10
C ALA A 111 -10.62 7.54 -2.12
N SER A 112 -9.85 7.72 -3.20
CA SER A 112 -9.55 6.69 -4.20
C SER A 112 -8.65 5.56 -3.67
N HIS A 113 -7.90 5.78 -2.57
CA HIS A 113 -6.99 4.79 -2.00
C HIS A 113 -7.77 3.77 -1.17
N TRP A 114 -8.36 2.79 -1.84
CA TRP A 114 -9.26 1.82 -1.24
C TRP A 114 -8.64 0.93 -0.15
N TRP A 115 -7.31 0.78 -0.12
CA TRP A 115 -6.60 0.04 0.93
C TRP A 115 -6.76 0.65 2.34
N TRP A 116 -7.22 1.89 2.46
CA TRP A 116 -7.52 2.52 3.76
C TRP A 116 -8.96 2.34 4.21
N ARG A 117 -9.69 1.41 3.58
CA ARG A 117 -11.08 1.08 3.88
C ARG A 117 -11.17 -0.42 4.10
N LEU A 118 -12.03 -0.83 5.04
CA LEU A 118 -12.34 -2.25 5.23
C LEU A 118 -13.09 -2.78 4.00
N SER A 119 -13.08 -4.10 3.81
CA SER A 119 -13.61 -4.73 2.60
C SER A 119 -15.07 -4.40 2.28
N LYS A 120 -15.87 -4.15 3.32
CA LYS A 120 -17.26 -3.70 3.21
C LYS A 120 -17.44 -2.30 2.61
N ASP A 121 -16.38 -1.48 2.58
CA ASP A 121 -16.40 -0.05 2.26
C ASP A 121 -15.57 0.30 1.01
N TRP A 122 -15.07 -0.68 0.24
CA TRP A 122 -14.16 -0.46 -0.89
C TRP A 122 -14.77 0.20 -2.15
#